data_AF-A0A9X1FD73-F1
#
_entry.id   AF-A0A9X1FD73-F1
#
_cell.length_a   1.000
_cell.length_b   1.000
_cell.length_c   1.000
_cell.angle_alpha   90.00
_cell.angle_beta   90.00
_cell.angle_gamma   90.00
#
_symmetry.space_group_name_H-M   'P 1'
#
loop_
_entity.id
_entity.type
_entity.pdbx_description
1 polymer ?
#
loop_
_entity_poly.entity_id
_entity_poly.type
_entity_poly.pdbx_seq_one_letter_code
_entity_poly.pdbx_strand_id
1 'polypeptide(L)'
;DITVQLDATGNASIIPADIDNGSSDNCGSISLSASQTAFTCADIGTNNITLTVDDGNGQTDTCVAIVTVEDNIDPVALCQDITVQLDATGNASILPSDIDNGSSDNCGSVSLSASQTAFTCADIGTNNITLTVDDGNEQTDTCVAIVTVEDNIDPVALCQDITVQLDATGNASILPSDIDNGSSDNCGGVSLSASQTAFTCADIGTNNITLTVDDGNGQTDTCVAI
;
A
#
# COMPACT_ATOMS: atom_id res chain seq x y z
N ASP A 1 -20.67 -31.33 -21.52
CA ASP A 1 -20.04 -30.15 -20.90
C ASP A 1 -19.26 -30.57 -19.68
N ILE A 2 -18.10 -29.96 -19.47
CA ILE A 2 -17.21 -30.23 -18.34
C ILE A 2 -16.59 -28.91 -17.86
N THR A 3 -16.06 -28.91 -16.65
CA THR A 3 -15.20 -27.85 -16.12
C THR A 3 -13.79 -28.39 -15.93
N VAL A 4 -12.77 -27.62 -16.31
CA VAL A 4 -11.36 -27.94 -16.09
C VAL A 4 -10.68 -26.79 -15.35
N GLN A 5 -9.72 -27.16 -14.49
CA GLN A 5 -8.96 -26.22 -13.68
C GLN A 5 -7.55 -26.10 -14.23
N LEU A 6 -7.06 -24.86 -14.35
CA LEU A 6 -5.66 -24.62 -14.68
C LEU A 6 -4.75 -25.08 -13.52
N ASP A 7 -3.58 -25.60 -13.86
CA ASP A 7 -2.53 -25.89 -12.90
C ASP A 7 -1.69 -24.64 -12.56
N ALA A 8 -0.74 -24.77 -11.63
CA ALA A 8 0.13 -23.66 -11.21
C ALA A 8 1.03 -23.09 -12.32
N THR A 9 1.05 -23.70 -13.51
CA THR A 9 1.73 -23.18 -14.69
C THR A 9 0.76 -22.51 -15.67
N GLY A 10 -0.50 -22.37 -15.30
CA GLY A 10 -1.56 -21.79 -16.11
C GLY A 10 -2.03 -22.69 -17.23
N ASN A 11 -1.92 -24.03 -17.08
CA ASN A 11 -2.26 -24.99 -18.13
C ASN A 11 -3.28 -26.04 -17.66
N ALA A 12 -4.15 -26.49 -18.58
CA ALA A 12 -5.00 -27.66 -18.40
C ALA A 12 -5.09 -28.45 -19.70
N SER A 13 -5.52 -29.71 -19.61
CA SER A 13 -5.76 -30.53 -20.79
C SER A 13 -6.91 -31.50 -20.59
N ILE A 14 -7.57 -31.85 -21.69
CA ILE A 14 -8.58 -32.91 -21.77
C ILE A 14 -8.15 -33.94 -22.81
N ILE A 15 -8.74 -35.11 -22.75
CA ILE A 15 -8.80 -36.05 -23.86
C ILE A 15 -10.18 -36.00 -24.52
N PRO A 16 -10.33 -36.36 -25.81
CA PRO A 16 -11.65 -36.35 -26.47
C PRO A 16 -12.73 -37.16 -25.76
N ALA A 17 -12.33 -38.20 -25.01
CA ALA A 17 -13.25 -39.00 -24.21
C ALA A 17 -13.87 -38.23 -23.03
N ASP A 18 -13.24 -37.17 -22.54
CA ASP A 18 -13.76 -36.38 -21.41
C ASP A 18 -15.02 -35.60 -21.77
N ILE A 19 -15.18 -35.28 -23.07
CA ILE A 19 -16.35 -34.57 -23.61
C ILE A 19 -17.28 -35.48 -24.40
N ASP A 20 -17.00 -36.78 -24.44
CA ASP A 20 -17.84 -37.77 -25.10
C ASP A 20 -18.89 -38.33 -24.14
N ASN A 21 -20.17 -38.08 -24.45
CA ASN A 21 -21.30 -38.57 -23.65
C ASN A 21 -21.83 -39.93 -24.17
N GLY A 22 -20.92 -40.80 -24.61
CA GLY A 22 -21.23 -42.16 -25.05
C GLY A 22 -21.55 -42.31 -26.53
N SER A 23 -20.75 -41.68 -27.40
CA SER A 23 -20.82 -41.91 -28.83
C SER A 23 -20.70 -43.40 -29.16
N SER A 24 -21.45 -43.85 -30.16
CA SER A 24 -21.51 -45.27 -30.52
C SER A 24 -21.76 -45.45 -32.01
N ASP A 25 -21.22 -46.53 -32.58
CA ASP A 25 -21.59 -47.00 -33.91
C ASP A 25 -22.13 -48.45 -33.85
N ASN A 26 -22.96 -48.82 -34.82
CA ASN A 26 -23.54 -50.16 -34.90
C ASN A 26 -22.55 -51.23 -35.40
N CYS A 27 -21.42 -50.85 -35.99
CA CYS A 27 -20.45 -51.76 -36.61
C CYS A 27 -19.00 -51.29 -36.43
N GLY A 28 -18.31 -51.79 -35.40
CA GLY A 28 -16.86 -51.63 -35.24
C GLY A 28 -16.47 -50.70 -34.09
N SER A 29 -15.23 -50.21 -34.11
CA SER A 29 -14.69 -49.30 -33.12
C SER A 29 -14.71 -47.87 -33.65
N ILE A 30 -15.19 -46.93 -32.85
CA ILE A 30 -15.12 -45.49 -33.14
C ILE A 30 -13.78 -44.90 -32.74
N SER A 31 -13.41 -43.78 -33.34
CA SER A 31 -12.32 -42.92 -32.88
C SER A 31 -12.82 -41.50 -32.61
N LEU A 32 -12.24 -40.86 -31.61
CA LEU A 32 -12.64 -39.53 -31.12
C LEU A 32 -11.51 -38.53 -31.35
N SER A 33 -11.87 -37.34 -31.81
CA SER A 33 -10.96 -36.19 -31.88
C SER A 33 -11.66 -34.91 -31.45
N ALA A 34 -10.95 -34.00 -30.80
CA ALA A 34 -11.48 -32.73 -30.33
C ALA A 34 -10.73 -31.56 -30.99
N SER A 35 -11.44 -30.46 -31.28
CA SER A 35 -10.86 -29.26 -31.90
C SER A 35 -9.80 -28.56 -31.05
N GLN A 36 -9.83 -28.78 -29.72
CA GLN A 36 -8.87 -28.26 -28.74
C GLN A 36 -8.82 -29.25 -27.58
N THR A 37 -7.62 -29.54 -27.10
CA THR A 37 -7.39 -30.44 -25.96
C THR A 37 -6.45 -29.84 -24.91
N ALA A 38 -5.87 -28.68 -25.19
CA ALA A 38 -4.99 -27.96 -24.29
C ALA A 38 -5.55 -26.55 -24.08
N PHE A 39 -5.55 -26.12 -22.83
CA PHE A 39 -6.09 -24.86 -22.37
C PHE A 39 -5.03 -24.11 -21.56
N THR A 40 -5.08 -22.80 -21.65
CA THR A 40 -4.19 -21.86 -20.99
C THR A 40 -4.99 -20.77 -20.27
N CYS A 41 -4.33 -19.85 -19.59
CA CYS A 41 -4.97 -18.65 -19.04
C CYS A 41 -5.76 -17.83 -20.08
N ALA A 42 -5.43 -17.92 -21.37
CA ALA A 42 -6.18 -17.23 -22.42
C ALA A 42 -7.56 -17.85 -22.70
N ASP A 43 -7.79 -19.08 -22.21
CA ASP A 43 -9.01 -19.85 -22.44
C ASP A 43 -9.97 -19.78 -21.23
N ILE A 44 -9.69 -18.99 -20.19
CA ILE A 44 -10.58 -18.84 -19.01
C ILE A 44 -12.00 -18.46 -19.47
N GLY A 45 -13.01 -19.14 -18.91
CA GLY A 45 -14.41 -19.02 -19.29
C GLY A 45 -14.89 -20.18 -20.18
N THR A 46 -15.94 -19.95 -20.96
CA THR A 46 -16.61 -20.99 -21.75
C THR A 46 -16.00 -21.16 -23.13
N ASN A 47 -15.59 -22.38 -23.46
CA ASN A 47 -15.01 -22.75 -24.74
C ASN A 47 -15.89 -23.78 -25.46
N ASN A 48 -16.23 -23.50 -26.72
CA ASN A 48 -17.00 -24.43 -27.55
C ASN A 48 -16.07 -25.39 -28.28
N ILE A 49 -16.01 -26.64 -27.82
CA ILE A 49 -15.14 -27.67 -28.38
C ILE A 49 -15.94 -28.58 -29.31
N THR A 50 -15.49 -28.70 -30.55
CA THR A 50 -16.09 -29.63 -31.51
C THR A 50 -15.49 -31.02 -31.31
N LEU A 51 -16.31 -31.97 -30.87
CA LEU A 51 -15.98 -33.39 -30.85
C LEU A 51 -16.35 -34.00 -32.19
N THR A 52 -15.40 -34.68 -32.83
CA THR A 52 -15.60 -35.44 -34.07
C THR A 52 -15.45 -36.92 -33.77
N VAL A 53 -16.46 -37.69 -34.15
CA VAL A 53 -16.51 -39.15 -34.07
C VAL A 53 -16.33 -39.70 -35.48
N ASP A 54 -15.39 -40.61 -35.68
CA ASP A 54 -15.14 -41.30 -36.95
C ASP A 54 -15.36 -42.81 -36.75
N ASP A 55 -16.20 -43.42 -37.58
CA ASP A 55 -16.55 -44.85 -37.54
C ASP A 55 -15.47 -45.78 -38.14
N GLY A 56 -14.39 -45.22 -38.66
CA GLY A 56 -13.30 -45.94 -39.32
C GLY A 56 -13.66 -46.46 -40.72
N ASN A 57 -14.88 -46.25 -41.19
CA ASN A 57 -15.40 -46.61 -42.51
C ASN A 57 -15.65 -45.38 -43.40
N GLY A 58 -15.18 -44.20 -42.96
CA GLY A 58 -15.27 -42.95 -43.70
C GLY A 58 -16.54 -42.14 -43.42
N GLN A 59 -17.29 -42.49 -42.38
CA GLN A 59 -18.40 -41.67 -41.88
C GLN A 59 -17.96 -40.96 -40.60
N THR A 60 -18.25 -39.66 -40.54
CA THR A 60 -17.97 -38.84 -39.37
C THR A 60 -19.22 -38.12 -38.91
N ASP A 61 -19.38 -37.97 -37.59
CA ASP A 61 -20.37 -37.08 -37.00
C ASP A 61 -19.71 -36.12 -36.02
N THR A 62 -20.35 -34.99 -35.74
CA THR A 62 -19.80 -33.95 -34.85
C THR A 62 -20.82 -33.44 -33.87
N CYS A 63 -20.39 -33.16 -32.65
CA CYS A 63 -21.16 -32.41 -31.68
C CYS A 63 -20.30 -31.32 -31.02
N VAL A 64 -20.95 -30.32 -30.43
CA VAL A 64 -20.27 -29.27 -29.66
C VAL A 64 -20.47 -29.57 -28.19
N ALA A 65 -19.37 -29.66 -27.46
CA ALA A 65 -19.33 -29.70 -26.00
C ALA A 65 -18.80 -28.37 -25.47
N ILE A 66 -19.38 -27.88 -24.37
CA ILE A 66 -18.85 -26.70 -23.69
C ILE A 66 -17.83 -27.15 -22.65
N VAL A 67 -16.62 -26.61 -22.72
CA VAL A 67 -15.58 -26.76 -21.70
C VAL A 67 -15.41 -25.42 -21.00
N THR A 68 -15.76 -25.36 -19.72
CA THR A 68 -15.49 -24.19 -18.87
C THR A 68 -14.09 -24.32 -18.28
N VAL A 69 -13.21 -23.37 -18.54
CA VAL A 69 -11.88 -23.29 -17.93
C VAL A 69 -11.96 -22.30 -16.78
N GLU A 70 -11.51 -22.71 -15.61
CA GLU A 70 -11.45 -21.88 -14.41
C GLU A 70 -10.00 -21.75 -13.95
N ASP A 71 -9.68 -20.57 -13.44
CA ASP A 71 -8.61 -20.40 -12.47
C ASP A 71 -9.23 -20.41 -11.07
N ASN A 72 -8.56 -21.07 -10.15
CA ASN A 72 -8.98 -21.20 -8.75
C ASN A 72 -7.74 -21.24 -7.84
N ILE A 73 -6.59 -20.77 -8.33
CA ILE A 73 -5.36 -20.67 -7.58
C ILE A 73 -5.25 -19.24 -7.07
N ASP A 74 -5.07 -19.09 -5.76
CA ASP A 74 -4.88 -17.75 -5.19
C ASP A 74 -3.55 -17.13 -5.68
N PRO A 75 -3.52 -15.80 -5.89
CA PRO A 75 -2.27 -15.11 -6.19
C PRO A 75 -1.31 -15.21 -5.00
N VAL A 76 -0.06 -14.84 -5.23
CA VAL A 76 0.97 -14.73 -4.19
C VAL A 76 1.22 -13.26 -3.88
N ALA A 77 0.86 -12.84 -2.66
CA ALA A 77 1.14 -11.49 -2.18
C ALA A 77 2.54 -11.39 -1.55
N LEU A 78 3.36 -10.47 -2.06
CA LEU A 78 4.70 -10.17 -1.55
C LEU A 78 4.81 -8.69 -1.21
N CYS A 79 5.13 -8.40 0.05
CA CYS A 79 5.23 -7.03 0.55
C CYS A 79 6.69 -6.63 0.81
N GLN A 80 6.92 -5.32 0.80
CA GLN A 80 8.16 -4.68 1.28
C GLN A 80 7.84 -3.50 2.20
N ASP A 81 8.68 -3.32 3.21
CA ASP A 81 8.60 -2.17 4.11
C ASP A 81 9.21 -0.93 3.45
N ILE A 82 8.67 0.25 3.78
CA ILE A 82 9.15 1.54 3.25
C ILE A 82 9.15 2.62 4.33
N THR A 83 9.89 3.71 4.06
CA THR A 83 9.84 4.94 4.85
C THR A 83 9.35 6.09 3.98
N VAL A 84 8.43 6.90 4.51
CA VAL A 84 7.90 8.10 3.84
C VAL A 84 8.05 9.33 4.73
N GLN A 85 8.21 10.48 4.10
CA GLN A 85 8.41 11.77 4.76
C GLN A 85 7.17 12.63 4.57
N LEU A 86 6.71 13.27 5.64
CA LEU A 86 5.65 14.28 5.55
C LEU A 86 6.17 15.52 4.82
N ASP A 87 5.27 16.16 4.06
CA ASP A 87 5.54 17.44 3.43
C ASP A 87 5.30 18.62 4.39
N ALA A 88 5.54 19.84 3.92
CA ALA A 88 5.36 21.07 4.70
C ALA A 88 3.90 21.34 5.12
N THR A 89 2.94 20.56 4.62
CA THR A 89 1.53 20.60 5.05
C THR A 89 1.17 19.47 6.02
N GLY A 90 2.16 18.66 6.41
CA GLY A 90 1.98 17.54 7.32
C GLY A 90 1.37 16.32 6.66
N ASN A 91 1.53 16.14 5.35
CA ASN A 91 0.92 15.04 4.58
C ASN A 91 1.95 14.22 3.80
N ALA A 92 1.68 12.92 3.63
CA ALA A 92 2.39 12.04 2.70
C ALA A 92 1.40 11.06 2.06
N SER A 93 1.83 10.43 0.96
CA SER A 93 1.03 9.40 0.30
C SER A 93 1.90 8.34 -0.36
N ILE A 94 1.33 7.14 -0.51
CA ILE A 94 1.92 6.03 -1.25
C ILE A 94 0.95 5.51 -2.30
N LEU A 95 1.48 4.83 -3.30
CA LEU A 95 0.74 3.91 -4.15
C LEU A 95 0.82 2.49 -3.58
N PRO A 96 -0.19 1.63 -3.79
CA PRO A 96 -0.09 0.21 -3.40
C PRO A 96 1.15 -0.49 -3.97
N SER A 97 1.61 -0.08 -5.15
CA SER A 97 2.83 -0.59 -5.78
C SER A 97 4.12 -0.24 -5.02
N ASP A 98 4.12 0.78 -4.16
CA ASP A 98 5.31 1.18 -3.41
C ASP A 98 5.66 0.16 -2.32
N ILE A 99 4.65 -0.55 -1.81
CA ILE A 99 4.78 -1.61 -0.79
C ILE A 99 4.71 -3.02 -1.38
N ASP A 100 4.56 -3.16 -2.70
CA ASP A 100 4.60 -4.43 -3.40
C ASP A 100 6.05 -4.86 -3.70
N ASN A 101 6.34 -6.13 -3.50
CA ASN A 101 7.66 -6.73 -3.69
C ASN A 101 7.63 -7.83 -4.77
N GLY A 102 6.81 -7.62 -5.80
CA GLY A 102 6.67 -8.54 -6.93
C GLY A 102 5.61 -9.61 -6.72
N SER A 103 4.44 -9.21 -6.21
CA SER A 103 3.26 -10.08 -6.16
C SER A 103 2.90 -10.60 -7.56
N SER A 104 2.38 -11.82 -7.64
CA SER A 104 2.20 -12.52 -8.92
C SER A 104 1.08 -13.55 -8.86
N ASP A 105 0.59 -13.96 -10.02
CA ASP A 105 -0.36 -15.07 -10.18
C ASP A 105 0.07 -16.01 -11.33
N ASN A 106 -0.48 -17.23 -11.38
CA ASN A 106 -0.24 -18.15 -12.51
C ASN A 106 -0.91 -17.67 -13.81
N CYS A 107 -1.94 -16.84 -13.73
CA CYS A 107 -2.66 -16.31 -14.86
C CYS A 107 -2.84 -14.79 -14.82
N GLY A 108 -2.13 -14.13 -15.74
CA GLY A 108 -2.36 -12.72 -16.02
C GLY A 108 -1.64 -11.78 -15.05
N SER A 109 -2.18 -10.57 -14.92
CA SER A 109 -1.63 -9.51 -14.08
C SER A 109 -2.49 -9.31 -12.86
N VAL A 110 -1.87 -9.19 -11.69
CA VAL A 110 -2.57 -8.88 -10.45
C VAL A 110 -2.91 -7.39 -10.34
N SER A 111 -3.97 -7.09 -9.61
CA SER A 111 -4.33 -5.75 -9.17
C SER A 111 -4.00 -5.58 -7.68
N LEU A 112 -3.63 -4.35 -7.29
CA LEU A 112 -3.11 -4.05 -5.96
C LEU A 112 -4.00 -3.01 -5.28
N SER A 113 -4.31 -3.23 -4.00
CA SER A 113 -4.96 -2.23 -3.14
C SER A 113 -4.35 -2.24 -1.74
N ALA A 114 -4.23 -1.07 -1.12
CA ALA A 114 -3.64 -0.92 0.21
C ALA A 114 -4.69 -0.40 1.20
N SER A 115 -4.64 -0.86 2.45
CA SER A 115 -5.58 -0.46 3.50
C SER A 115 -5.52 1.03 3.87
N GLN A 116 -4.39 1.67 3.60
CA GLN A 116 -4.16 3.11 3.76
C GLN A 116 -3.13 3.56 2.74
N THR A 117 -3.37 4.71 2.10
CA THR A 117 -2.47 5.31 1.10
C THR A 117 -2.13 6.77 1.39
N ALA A 118 -2.77 7.37 2.39
CA ALA A 118 -2.54 8.76 2.81
C ALA A 118 -2.18 8.77 4.29
N PHE A 119 -1.17 9.57 4.61
CA PHE A 119 -0.60 9.70 5.94
C PHE A 119 -0.54 11.17 6.33
N THR A 120 -0.68 11.40 7.62
CA THR A 120 -0.67 12.71 8.25
C THR A 120 0.27 12.69 9.46
N CYS A 121 0.40 13.81 10.14
CA CYS A 121 1.12 13.91 11.41
C CYS A 121 0.61 12.95 12.51
N ALA A 122 -0.64 12.48 12.43
CA ALA A 122 -1.16 11.47 13.36
C ALA A 122 -0.58 10.07 13.11
N ASP A 123 0.04 9.85 11.96
CA ASP A 123 0.57 8.57 11.52
C ASP A 123 2.11 8.48 11.70
N ILE A 124 2.76 9.46 12.34
CA ILE A 124 4.21 9.43 12.60
C ILE A 124 4.60 8.14 13.35
N GLY A 125 5.66 7.49 12.88
CA GLY A 125 6.11 6.18 13.36
C GLY A 125 5.70 5.05 12.43
N THR A 126 5.61 3.82 12.97
CA THR A 126 5.36 2.62 12.18
C THR A 126 3.87 2.34 12.00
N ASN A 127 3.45 2.16 10.75
CA ASN A 127 2.07 1.82 10.37
C ASN A 127 2.05 0.48 9.64
N ASN A 128 1.19 -0.45 10.09
CA ASN A 128 1.00 -1.74 9.41
C ASN A 128 -0.05 -1.57 8.32
N ILE A 129 0.39 -1.66 7.07
CA ILE A 129 -0.47 -1.53 5.89
C ILE A 129 -0.70 -2.91 5.28
N THR A 130 -1.96 -3.31 5.14
CA THR A 130 -2.34 -4.52 4.42
C THR A 130 -2.37 -4.21 2.92
N LEU A 131 -1.55 -4.92 2.15
CA LEU A 131 -1.65 -4.99 0.69
C LEU A 131 -2.54 -6.18 0.33
N THR A 132 -3.58 -5.93 -0.44
CA THR A 132 -4.44 -6.96 -1.05
C THR A 132 -4.11 -7.07 -2.52
N VAL A 133 -3.86 -8.30 -2.96
CA VAL A 133 -3.54 -8.69 -4.32
C VAL A 133 -4.72 -9.51 -4.85
N ASP A 134 -5.28 -9.08 -5.98
CA ASP A 134 -6.45 -9.69 -6.61
C ASP A 134 -6.09 -10.06 -8.06
N ASP A 135 -6.28 -11.32 -8.43
CA ASP A 135 -5.93 -11.89 -9.73
C ASP A 135 -6.98 -11.58 -10.83
N GLY A 136 -8.13 -11.03 -10.45
CA GLY A 136 -9.24 -10.72 -11.34
C GLY A 136 -10.20 -11.89 -11.60
N ASN A 137 -9.98 -13.06 -11.00
CA ASN A 137 -10.82 -14.25 -11.13
C ASN A 137 -11.63 -14.56 -9.85
N GLU A 138 -11.77 -13.58 -8.94
CA GLU A 138 -12.35 -13.72 -7.60
C GLU A 138 -11.41 -14.38 -6.56
N GLN A 139 -10.11 -14.50 -6.87
CA GLN A 139 -9.10 -14.99 -5.94
C GLN A 139 -8.24 -13.83 -5.41
N THR A 140 -7.92 -13.88 -4.13
CA THR A 140 -7.15 -12.81 -3.49
C THR A 140 -6.19 -13.36 -2.44
N ASP A 141 -5.04 -12.72 -2.31
CA ASP A 141 -4.10 -12.93 -1.21
C ASP A 141 -3.71 -11.58 -0.59
N THR A 142 -3.19 -11.61 0.64
CA THR A 142 -2.81 -10.42 1.38
C THR A 142 -1.46 -10.56 2.08
N CYS A 143 -0.72 -9.47 2.16
CA CYS A 143 0.47 -9.37 2.99
C CYS A 143 0.48 -8.04 3.77
N VAL A 144 1.37 -7.93 4.76
CA VAL A 144 1.52 -6.71 5.56
C VAL A 144 2.89 -6.10 5.29
N ALA A 145 2.89 -4.82 4.96
CA ALA A 145 4.08 -3.97 4.88
C ALA A 145 4.09 -2.99 6.06
N ILE A 146 5.27 -2.70 6.61
CA ILE A 146 5.48 -1.63 7.58
C ILE A 146 5.83 -0.36 6.83
N VAL A 147 4.97 0.66 6.93
CA VAL A 147 5.24 2.01 6.44
C VAL A 147 5.67 2.88 7.62
N THR A 148 6.92 3.30 7.64
CA THR A 148 7.45 4.22 8.64
C THR A 148 7.27 5.65 8.15
N VAL A 149 6.44 6.43 8.84
CA VAL A 149 6.21 7.85 8.54
C VAL A 149 7.12 8.68 9.43
N GLU A 150 7.88 9.57 8.84
CA GLU A 150 8.78 10.48 9.54
C GLU A 150 8.40 11.93 9.29
N ASP A 151 8.58 12.74 10.32
CA ASP A 151 8.72 14.19 10.18
C ASP A 151 10.20 14.52 10.32
N ASN A 152 10.68 15.36 9.41
CA ASN A 152 12.09 15.79 9.34
C ASN A 152 12.18 17.27 8.93
N ILE A 153 11.08 18.01 9.06
CA ILE A 153 11.02 19.43 8.78
C ILE A 153 11.25 20.16 10.10
N ASP A 154 12.25 21.04 10.14
CA ASP A 154 12.50 21.84 11.33
C ASP A 154 11.33 22.80 11.60
N PRO A 155 10.98 23.04 12.88
CA PRO A 155 9.98 24.05 13.22
C PRO A 155 10.46 25.45 12.81
N VAL A 156 9.55 26.41 12.77
CA VAL A 156 9.87 27.83 12.54
C VAL A 156 9.81 28.57 13.88
N ALA A 157 10.96 29.03 14.36
CA ALA A 157 11.05 29.86 15.55
C ALA A 157 10.81 31.35 15.23
N LEU A 158 9.83 31.96 15.92
CA LEU A 158 9.49 33.36 15.74
C LEU A 158 9.45 34.06 17.11
N CYS A 159 10.40 34.99 17.33
CA CYS A 159 10.55 35.70 18.60
C CYS A 159 9.94 37.11 18.58
N GLN A 160 9.64 37.65 19.75
CA GLN A 160 9.35 39.05 19.98
C GLN A 160 10.14 39.61 21.18
N ASP A 161 10.53 40.88 21.05
CA ASP A 161 11.18 41.64 22.13
C ASP A 161 10.15 42.06 23.19
N ILE A 162 10.56 42.07 24.46
CA ILE A 162 9.70 42.47 25.57
C ILE A 162 10.43 43.36 26.58
N THR A 163 9.66 44.13 27.35
CA THR A 163 10.20 44.89 28.49
C THR A 163 9.66 44.33 29.78
N VAL A 164 10.55 43.85 30.64
CA VAL A 164 10.21 43.30 31.96
C VAL A 164 10.61 44.29 33.06
N GLN A 165 9.73 44.50 34.03
CA GLN A 165 10.00 45.36 35.18
C GLN A 165 10.32 44.53 36.41
N LEU A 166 11.41 44.86 37.10
CA LEU A 166 11.75 44.24 38.38
C LEU A 166 10.74 44.66 39.46
N ASP A 167 10.40 43.72 40.34
CA ASP A 167 9.58 43.99 41.51
C ASP A 167 10.36 44.77 42.59
N ALA A 168 9.68 45.08 43.71
CA ALA A 168 10.29 45.82 44.82
C ALA A 168 11.45 45.07 45.51
N THR A 169 11.60 43.77 45.27
CA THR A 169 12.72 42.95 45.75
C THR A 169 13.86 42.83 44.74
N GLY A 170 13.69 43.43 43.55
CA GLY A 170 14.68 43.44 42.48
C GLY A 170 14.66 42.19 41.60
N ASN A 171 13.52 41.48 41.53
CA ASN A 171 13.38 40.25 40.76
C ASN A 171 12.29 40.36 39.69
N ALA A 172 12.42 39.62 38.59
CA ALA A 172 11.35 39.36 37.63
C ALA A 172 11.51 37.99 36.98
N SER A 173 10.45 37.52 36.32
CA SER A 173 10.47 36.28 35.56
C SER A 173 9.64 36.38 34.29
N ILE A 174 10.01 35.59 33.28
CA ILE A 174 9.24 35.40 32.06
C ILE A 174 8.94 33.90 31.87
N LEU A 175 7.88 33.63 31.12
CA LEU A 175 7.67 32.34 30.48
C LEU A 175 8.28 32.37 29.08
N PRO A 176 8.75 31.24 28.52
CA PRO A 176 9.17 31.17 27.13
C PRO A 176 8.11 31.68 26.14
N SER A 177 6.83 31.52 26.45
CA SER A 177 5.71 32.05 25.67
C SER A 177 5.63 33.58 25.65
N ASP A 178 6.26 34.27 26.60
CA ASP A 178 6.22 35.75 26.63
C ASP A 178 7.07 36.35 25.50
N ILE A 179 8.11 35.63 25.06
CA ILE A 179 9.02 36.01 23.98
C ILE A 179 8.75 35.27 22.66
N ASP A 180 7.73 34.41 22.63
CA ASP A 180 7.26 33.75 21.42
C ASP A 180 6.26 34.63 20.66
N ASN A 181 6.41 34.70 19.35
CA ASN A 181 5.62 35.50 18.43
C ASN A 181 4.88 34.64 17.40
N GLY A 182 4.55 33.40 17.79
CA GLY A 182 3.81 32.46 16.96
C GLY A 182 4.71 31.47 16.23
N SER A 183 5.69 30.90 16.94
CA SER A 183 6.46 29.76 16.45
C SER A 183 5.53 28.60 16.09
N SER A 184 5.87 27.84 15.05
CA SER A 184 4.99 26.83 14.46
C SER A 184 5.74 25.69 13.81
N ASP A 185 5.05 24.60 13.54
CA ASP A 185 5.56 23.40 12.88
C ASP A 185 4.48 22.78 11.97
N ASN A 186 4.86 21.96 10.97
CA ASN A 186 3.91 21.26 10.09
C ASN A 186 3.10 20.18 10.81
N CYS A 187 3.58 19.63 11.93
CA CYS A 187 2.98 18.50 12.61
C CYS A 187 2.55 18.70 14.06
N GLY A 188 2.34 19.94 14.48
CA GLY A 188 1.51 20.24 15.63
C GLY A 188 2.00 21.40 16.46
N GLY A 189 1.84 21.25 17.78
CA GLY A 189 2.25 22.25 18.74
C GLY A 189 3.72 22.11 19.08
N VAL A 190 4.43 23.23 19.11
CA VAL A 190 5.83 23.29 19.51
C VAL A 190 5.97 23.39 21.03
N SER A 191 7.09 22.92 21.55
CA SER A 191 7.53 23.16 22.92
C SER A 191 8.59 24.26 22.96
N LEU A 192 8.51 25.12 23.98
CA LEU A 192 9.30 26.34 24.06
C LEU A 192 10.23 26.29 25.28
N SER A 193 11.49 26.64 25.10
CA SER A 193 12.43 26.86 26.20
C SER A 193 13.26 28.12 25.99
N ALA A 194 13.51 28.88 27.06
CA ALA A 194 14.27 30.12 27.01
C ALA A 194 15.59 29.96 27.76
N SER A 195 16.67 30.56 27.24
CA SER A 195 18.01 30.49 27.86
C SER A 195 18.09 31.13 29.26
N GLN A 196 17.15 32.03 29.58
CA GLN A 196 16.99 32.65 30.90
C GLN A 196 15.52 33.04 31.10
N THR A 197 14.97 32.69 32.27
CA THR A 197 13.58 32.99 32.64
C THR A 197 13.46 33.81 33.93
N ALA A 198 14.57 34.07 34.62
CA ALA A 198 14.60 34.84 35.86
C ALA A 198 15.64 35.96 35.75
N PHE A 199 15.25 37.13 36.22
CA PHE A 199 16.01 38.38 36.12
C PHE A 199 16.13 39.03 37.48
N THR A 200 17.26 39.69 37.70
CA THR A 200 17.62 40.38 38.94
C THR A 200 18.15 41.79 38.64
N CYS A 201 18.50 42.54 39.68
CA CYS A 201 19.21 43.82 39.52
C CYS A 201 20.52 43.74 38.70
N ALA A 202 21.14 42.54 38.57
CA ALA A 202 22.33 42.35 37.75
C ALA A 202 22.02 42.35 36.24
N ASP A 203 20.77 42.09 35.87
CA ASP A 203 20.30 41.96 34.50
C ASP A 203 19.66 43.27 33.99
N ILE A 204 19.92 44.41 34.65
CA ILE A 204 19.40 45.72 34.20
C ILE A 204 20.07 46.10 32.88
N GLY A 205 19.24 46.29 31.85
CA GLY A 205 19.67 46.64 30.51
C GLY A 205 19.04 45.73 29.47
N THR A 206 19.64 45.71 28.28
CA THR A 206 19.29 44.81 27.19
C THR A 206 19.85 43.41 27.49
N ASN A 207 19.00 42.38 27.42
CA ASN A 207 19.42 40.99 27.60
C ASN A 207 19.02 40.18 26.36
N ASN A 208 19.96 39.44 25.77
CA ASN A 208 19.65 38.57 24.65
C ASN A 208 19.18 37.21 25.16
N ILE A 209 17.93 36.87 24.93
CA ILE A 209 17.33 35.61 25.36
C ILE A 209 17.15 34.73 24.12
N THR A 210 17.75 33.55 24.12
CA THR A 210 17.53 32.56 23.06
C THR A 210 16.29 31.75 23.38
N LEU A 211 15.28 31.81 22.51
CA LEU A 211 14.14 30.92 22.51
C LEU A 211 14.50 29.70 21.64
N THR A 212 14.38 28.50 22.19
CA THR A 212 14.48 27.24 21.47
C THR A 212 13.08 26.65 21.33
N VAL A 213 12.74 26.30 20.09
CA VAL A 213 11.47 25.74 19.67
C VAL A 213 11.74 24.30 19.22
N ASP A 214 11.07 23.34 19.85
CA ASP A 214 11.22 21.90 19.59
C ASP A 214 9.85 21.33 19.21
N ASP A 215 9.81 20.63 18.07
CA ASP A 215 8.58 20.06 17.48
C ASP A 215 8.10 18.76 18.15
N GLY A 216 8.90 18.20 19.06
CA GLY A 216 8.62 16.93 19.74
C GLY A 216 9.00 15.68 18.93
N ASN A 217 9.45 15.83 17.68
CA ASN A 217 9.98 14.77 16.82
C ASN A 217 11.53 14.79 16.75
N GLY A 218 12.15 15.70 17.51
CA GLY A 218 13.60 15.83 17.63
C GLY A 218 14.20 16.88 16.69
N GLN A 219 13.36 17.70 16.04
CA GLN A 219 13.79 18.83 15.24
C GLN A 219 13.63 20.12 16.05
N THR A 220 14.57 21.05 15.89
CA THR A 220 14.59 22.27 16.69
C THR A 220 15.02 23.48 15.88
N ASP A 221 14.42 24.63 16.15
CA ASP A 221 14.87 25.92 15.65
C ASP A 221 15.00 26.94 16.79
N THR A 222 15.76 28.01 16.58
CA THR A 222 16.03 29.03 17.61
C THR A 222 15.91 30.45 17.07
N CYS A 223 15.46 31.36 17.93
CA CYS A 223 15.50 32.79 17.66
C CYS A 223 15.94 33.57 18.91
N VAL A 224 16.29 34.84 18.75
CA VAL A 224 16.74 35.70 19.85
C VAL A 224 15.74 36.84 20.05
N ALA A 225 15.26 36.98 21.29
CA ALA A 225 14.47 38.10 21.78
C ALA A 225 15.34 39.01 22.67
N ILE A 226 14.99 40.29 22.70
CA ILE A 226 15.68 41.34 23.47
C ILE A 226 14.78 41.93 24.56
#